data_AF-A0A195E3L7-F1
#
_entry.id   AF-A0A195E3L7-F1
#
_cell.length_a   1.000
_cell.length_b   1.000
_cell.length_c   1.000
_cell.angle_alpha   90.00
_cell.angle_beta   90.00
_cell.angle_gamma   90.00
#
_symmetry.space_group_name_H-M   'P 1'
#
loop_
_entity.id
_entity.type
_entity.pdbx_description
1 polymer ?
#
loop_
_entity_poly.entity_id
_entity_poly.type
_entity_poly.pdbx_seq_one_letter_code
_entity_poly.pdbx_strand_id
1 'polypeptide(L)'
;MSTYTMEDIIQTTEYDSTRDDDSLYVASKCWKRLVDAAIKTGYREGIQDGADSVLQEGFDIGYKDGFETAFTLGRYKGLAVASTLTLEHPTDVAAVLKRARRGACWICEVESRNKTSNLHEKAPFSEVLNEQREHSAETINRLHEYLEPILKKSGIEINSTL
;
A
#
# COMPACT_ATOMS: atom_id res chain seq x y z
N MET A 1 -83.27 26.12 17.44
CA MET A 1 -82.41 26.67 16.39
C MET A 1 -81.30 27.43 17.11
N SER A 2 -80.24 26.71 17.49
CA SER A 2 -79.15 27.26 18.30
C SER A 2 -78.20 27.98 17.35
N THR A 3 -78.16 29.30 17.42
CA THR A 3 -77.31 30.14 16.57
C THR A 3 -75.88 30.04 17.07
N TYR A 4 -75.04 29.27 16.36
CA TYR A 4 -73.60 29.35 16.47
C TYR A 4 -73.15 30.77 16.10
N THR A 5 -72.50 31.47 17.02
CA THR A 5 -71.91 32.78 16.77
C THR A 5 -70.53 32.60 16.15
N MET A 6 -70.16 33.51 15.24
CA MET A 6 -68.84 33.62 14.58
C MET A 6 -67.72 34.04 15.56
N GLU A 7 -67.85 33.73 16.84
CA GLU A 7 -66.86 33.97 17.88
C GLU A 7 -66.20 32.64 18.31
N ASP A 8 -66.92 31.52 18.18
CA ASP A 8 -66.40 30.18 18.49
C ASP A 8 -65.46 29.62 17.40
N ILE A 9 -65.38 30.25 16.22
CA ILE A 9 -64.48 29.84 15.12
C ILE A 9 -63.10 30.51 15.25
N ILE A 10 -63.03 31.67 15.90
CA ILE A 10 -61.78 32.44 16.02
C ILE A 10 -60.92 31.90 17.17
N GLN A 11 -61.52 31.21 18.14
CA GLN A 11 -60.80 30.62 19.28
C GLN A 11 -60.07 29.31 18.96
N THR A 12 -60.18 28.81 17.72
CA THR A 12 -59.36 27.71 17.19
C THR A 12 -58.20 28.16 16.32
N THR A 13 -58.01 29.47 16.09
CA THR A 13 -56.88 29.99 15.30
C THR A 13 -55.78 30.69 16.10
N GLU A 14 -55.93 30.83 17.43
CA GLU A 14 -54.79 30.91 18.36
C GLU A 14 -54.23 29.50 18.68
N TYR A 15 -54.34 28.60 17.71
CA TYR A 15 -53.69 27.31 17.71
C TYR A 15 -52.18 27.51 17.44
N ASP A 16 -51.45 27.59 18.54
CA ASP A 16 -50.12 27.03 18.71
C ASP A 16 -48.97 27.55 17.82
N SER A 17 -49.02 28.82 17.42
CA SER A 17 -47.93 29.49 16.69
C SER A 17 -46.58 29.47 17.44
N THR A 18 -46.55 29.31 18.76
CA THR A 18 -45.32 29.33 19.57
C THR A 18 -44.68 27.94 19.75
N ARG A 19 -45.47 26.85 19.84
CA ARG A 19 -44.89 25.50 19.92
C ARG A 19 -44.35 25.03 18.56
N ASP A 20 -44.94 25.48 17.46
CA ASP A 20 -44.44 25.16 16.12
C ASP A 20 -43.11 25.87 15.84
N ASP A 21 -42.90 27.09 16.35
CA ASP A 21 -41.63 27.82 16.26
C ASP A 21 -40.51 27.15 17.10
N ASP A 22 -40.80 26.72 18.33
CA ASP A 22 -39.86 25.95 19.16
C ASP A 22 -39.50 24.60 18.53
N SER A 23 -40.50 23.91 17.93
CA SER A 23 -40.30 22.65 17.22
C SER A 23 -39.39 22.83 15.99
N LEU A 24 -39.65 23.84 15.17
CA LEU A 24 -38.82 24.17 14.00
C LEU A 24 -37.41 24.61 14.40
N TYR A 25 -37.26 25.35 15.50
CA TYR A 25 -35.97 25.73 16.06
C TYR A 25 -35.14 24.53 16.50
N VAL A 26 -35.77 23.59 17.23
CA VAL A 26 -35.13 22.33 17.63
C VAL A 26 -34.76 21.49 16.41
N ALA A 27 -35.66 21.38 15.43
CA ALA A 27 -35.40 20.66 14.18
C ALA A 27 -34.21 21.26 13.42
N SER A 28 -34.13 22.59 13.31
CA SER A 28 -33.01 23.30 12.68
C SER A 28 -31.67 23.03 13.39
N LYS A 29 -31.65 23.06 14.72
CA LYS A 29 -30.45 22.70 15.50
C LYS A 29 -30.04 21.25 15.33
N CYS A 30 -30.99 20.32 15.36
CA CYS A 30 -30.72 18.90 15.12
C CYS A 30 -30.18 18.69 13.72
N TRP A 31 -30.79 19.29 12.70
CA TRP A 31 -30.32 19.25 11.32
C TRP A 31 -28.88 19.77 11.21
N LYS A 32 -28.59 20.93 11.79
CA LYS A 32 -27.23 21.50 11.79
C LYS A 32 -26.21 20.56 12.44
N ARG A 33 -26.55 19.96 13.59
CA ARG A 33 -25.67 18.99 14.25
C ARG A 33 -25.42 17.73 13.41
N LEU A 34 -26.47 17.22 12.76
CA LEU A 34 -26.35 16.07 11.86
C LEU A 34 -25.47 16.39 10.66
N VAL A 35 -25.68 17.54 10.02
CA VAL A 35 -24.86 18.01 8.90
C VAL A 35 -23.41 18.22 9.32
N ASP A 36 -23.16 18.90 10.45
CA ASP A 36 -21.80 19.12 10.95
C ASP A 36 -21.09 17.79 11.28
N ALA A 37 -21.81 16.81 11.82
CA ALA A 37 -21.28 15.48 12.08
C ALA A 37 -20.95 14.76 10.77
N ALA A 38 -21.87 14.77 9.80
CA ALA A 38 -21.68 14.15 8.49
C ALA A 38 -20.47 14.73 7.75
N ILE A 39 -20.31 16.07 7.75
CA ILE A 39 -19.17 16.75 7.13
C ILE A 39 -17.86 16.30 7.78
N LYS A 40 -17.79 16.30 9.11
CA LYS A 40 -16.56 15.92 9.84
C LYS A 40 -16.20 14.46 9.62
N THR A 41 -17.20 13.58 9.61
CA THR A 41 -17.01 12.15 9.37
C THR A 41 -16.57 11.91 7.94
N GLY A 42 -17.30 12.43 6.95
CA GLY A 42 -16.95 12.26 5.54
C GLY A 42 -15.57 12.84 5.19
N TYR A 43 -15.17 13.96 5.80
CA TYR A 43 -13.81 14.49 5.63
C TYR A 43 -12.74 13.54 6.18
N ARG A 44 -12.93 13.02 7.40
CA ARG A 44 -11.97 12.08 8.00
C ARG A 44 -11.88 10.77 7.23
N GLU A 45 -13.03 10.20 6.87
CA GLU A 45 -13.11 8.98 6.08
C GLU A 45 -12.47 9.18 4.70
N GLY A 46 -12.76 10.28 4.00
CA GLY A 46 -12.15 10.56 2.71
C GLY A 46 -10.62 10.72 2.76
N ILE A 47 -10.08 11.33 3.82
CA ILE A 47 -8.63 11.40 4.03
C ILE A 47 -8.03 10.01 4.29
N GLN A 48 -8.69 9.21 5.12
CA GLN A 48 -8.24 7.85 5.44
C GLN A 48 -8.28 6.95 4.20
N ASP A 49 -9.40 6.93 3.49
CA ASP A 49 -9.60 6.15 2.26
C ASP A 49 -8.56 6.52 1.19
N GLY A 50 -8.27 7.81 1.05
CA GLY A 50 -7.23 8.28 0.14
C GLY A 50 -5.83 7.79 0.54
N ALA A 51 -5.49 7.83 1.82
CA ALA A 51 -4.21 7.34 2.33
C ALA A 51 -4.08 5.82 2.15
N ASP A 52 -5.14 5.07 2.48
CA ASP A 52 -5.16 3.62 2.35
C ASP A 52 -5.10 3.18 0.89
N SER A 53 -5.78 3.90 -0.02
CA SER A 53 -5.71 3.62 -1.45
C SER A 53 -4.30 3.74 -2.01
N VAL A 54 -3.58 4.82 -1.67
CA VAL A 54 -2.20 5.04 -2.14
C VAL A 54 -1.24 4.03 -1.50
N LEU A 55 -1.44 3.71 -0.21
CA LEU A 55 -0.65 2.70 0.48
C LEU A 55 -0.83 1.31 -0.17
N GLN A 56 -2.07 0.93 -0.47
CA GLN A 56 -2.37 -0.36 -1.09
C GLN A 56 -1.77 -0.45 -2.49
N GLU A 57 -1.87 0.61 -3.31
CA GLU A 57 -1.25 0.65 -4.64
C GLU A 57 0.28 0.45 -4.54
N GLY A 58 0.94 1.16 -3.63
CA GLY A 58 2.38 1.00 -3.40
C GLY A 58 2.74 -0.40 -2.89
N PHE A 59 1.91 -0.98 -2.01
CA PHE A 59 2.10 -2.34 -1.51
C PHE A 59 1.94 -3.38 -2.61
N ASP A 60 0.92 -3.27 -3.47
CA ASP A 60 0.66 -4.23 -4.54
C ASP A 60 1.81 -4.25 -5.56
N ILE A 61 2.34 -3.08 -5.92
CA ILE A 61 3.53 -2.95 -6.77
C ILE A 61 4.73 -3.62 -6.09
N GLY A 62 5.01 -3.27 -4.83
CA GLY A 62 6.15 -3.81 -4.11
C GLY A 62 6.06 -5.31 -3.86
N TYR A 63 4.86 -5.83 -3.59
CA TYR A 63 4.62 -7.25 -3.39
C TYR A 63 4.86 -8.04 -4.67
N LYS A 64 4.33 -7.57 -5.81
CA LYS A 64 4.53 -8.21 -7.11
C LYS A 64 6.02 -8.27 -7.47
N ASP A 65 6.68 -7.11 -7.53
CA ASP A 65 8.09 -7.02 -7.95
C ASP A 65 9.01 -7.75 -6.96
N GLY A 66 8.75 -7.60 -5.66
CA GLY A 66 9.50 -8.26 -4.60
C GLY A 66 9.34 -9.78 -4.62
N PHE A 67 8.12 -10.28 -4.88
CA PHE A 67 7.86 -11.72 -5.01
C PHE A 67 8.58 -12.31 -6.22
N GLU A 68 8.43 -11.70 -7.40
CA GLU A 68 9.09 -12.16 -8.65
C GLU A 68 10.62 -12.23 -8.46
N THR A 69 11.19 -11.19 -7.85
CA THR A 69 12.62 -11.12 -7.55
C THR A 69 13.04 -12.18 -6.55
N ALA A 70 12.40 -12.24 -5.38
CA ALA A 70 12.78 -13.16 -4.31
C ALA A 70 12.59 -14.63 -4.70
N PHE A 71 11.54 -14.94 -5.48
CA PHE A 71 11.31 -16.27 -6.03
C PHE A 71 12.43 -16.68 -6.99
N THR A 72 12.82 -15.78 -7.90
CA THR A 72 13.92 -16.01 -8.84
C THR A 72 15.25 -16.23 -8.10
N LEU A 73 15.57 -15.40 -7.11
CA LEU A 73 16.77 -15.58 -6.28
C LEU A 73 16.71 -16.90 -5.48
N GLY A 74 15.52 -17.28 -5.00
CA GLY A 74 15.28 -18.57 -4.33
C GLY A 74 15.57 -19.76 -5.23
N ARG A 75 15.15 -19.72 -6.50
CA ARG A 75 15.47 -20.74 -7.51
C ARG A 75 16.98 -20.86 -7.70
N TYR A 76 17.68 -19.74 -7.94
CA TYR A 76 19.14 -19.76 -8.09
C TYR A 76 19.85 -20.31 -6.85
N LYS A 77 19.36 -19.97 -5.65
CA LYS A 77 19.90 -20.51 -4.40
C LYS A 77 19.72 -22.03 -4.31
N GLY A 78 18.53 -22.55 -4.62
CA GLY A 78 18.29 -23.98 -4.62
C GLY A 78 19.16 -24.72 -5.64
N LEU A 79 19.26 -24.17 -6.85
CA LEU A 79 20.09 -24.72 -7.93
C LEU A 79 21.57 -24.69 -7.60
N ALA A 80 22.07 -23.59 -7.04
CA ALA A 80 23.45 -23.50 -6.56
C ALA A 80 23.75 -24.62 -5.56
N VAL A 81 22.90 -24.82 -4.55
CA VAL A 81 23.09 -25.91 -3.56
C VAL A 81 23.09 -27.28 -4.22
N ALA A 82 22.21 -27.52 -5.20
CA ALA A 82 22.13 -28.82 -5.89
C ALA A 82 23.33 -29.10 -6.81
N SER A 83 23.83 -28.08 -7.52
CA SER A 83 24.83 -28.27 -8.58
C SER A 83 26.27 -28.03 -8.15
N THR A 84 26.49 -27.43 -6.97
CA THR A 84 27.82 -26.98 -6.54
C THR A 84 28.20 -27.42 -5.13
N LEU A 85 27.73 -28.61 -4.71
CA LEU A 85 27.89 -29.15 -3.35
C LEU A 85 29.32 -29.05 -2.76
N THR A 86 30.35 -28.93 -3.61
CA THR A 86 31.77 -28.80 -3.22
C THR A 86 32.48 -27.57 -3.80
N LEU A 87 31.79 -26.66 -4.51
CA LEU A 87 32.41 -25.53 -5.19
C LEU A 87 32.12 -24.23 -4.42
N GLU A 88 33.18 -23.55 -4.01
CA GLU A 88 33.05 -22.23 -3.40
C GLU A 88 32.62 -21.20 -4.46
N HIS A 89 31.59 -20.44 -4.13
CA HIS A 89 31.13 -19.34 -4.97
C HIS A 89 31.98 -18.08 -4.73
N PRO A 90 32.12 -17.23 -5.77
CA PRO A 90 32.60 -15.86 -5.58
C PRO A 90 31.85 -15.15 -4.45
N THR A 91 32.57 -14.31 -3.69
CA THR A 91 32.04 -13.65 -2.49
C THR A 91 30.78 -12.84 -2.75
N ASP A 92 30.69 -12.17 -3.90
CA ASP A 92 29.52 -11.42 -4.36
C ASP A 92 28.31 -12.33 -4.58
N VAL A 93 28.50 -13.45 -5.29
CA VAL A 93 27.45 -14.45 -5.54
C VAL A 93 26.98 -15.08 -4.23
N ALA A 94 27.91 -15.50 -3.37
CA ALA A 94 27.59 -16.11 -2.08
C ALA A 94 26.78 -15.16 -1.18
N ALA A 95 27.12 -13.86 -1.17
CA ALA A 95 26.41 -12.85 -0.42
C ALA A 95 24.96 -12.68 -0.91
N VAL A 96 24.74 -12.63 -2.23
CA VAL A 96 23.41 -12.56 -2.84
C VAL A 96 22.58 -13.80 -2.48
N LEU A 97 23.12 -15.00 -2.66
CA LEU A 97 22.41 -16.25 -2.36
C LEU A 97 22.04 -16.37 -0.86
N LYS A 98 22.90 -15.89 0.04
CA LYS A 98 22.61 -15.84 1.48
C LYS A 98 21.44 -14.90 1.78
N ARG A 99 21.31 -13.81 1.03
CA ARG A 99 20.29 -12.77 1.18
C ARG A 99 19.09 -12.91 0.25
N ALA A 100 18.97 -14.01 -0.51
CA ALA A 100 17.89 -14.22 -1.49
C ALA A 100 16.47 -13.90 -0.99
N ARG A 101 16.16 -14.22 0.29
CA ARG A 101 14.88 -13.91 0.93
C ARG A 101 14.54 -12.42 1.06
N ARG A 102 15.52 -11.54 0.88
CA ARG A 102 15.36 -10.07 0.90
C ARG A 102 15.09 -9.50 -0.49
N GLY A 103 14.99 -10.32 -1.53
CA GLY A 103 14.59 -9.87 -2.87
C GLY A 103 15.51 -8.82 -3.47
N ALA A 104 16.84 -8.92 -3.26
CA ALA A 104 17.81 -7.92 -3.71
C ALA A 104 17.39 -6.48 -3.34
N CYS A 105 17.08 -6.26 -2.06
CA CYS A 105 16.67 -4.96 -1.51
C CYS A 105 17.78 -3.89 -1.67
N TRP A 106 17.54 -2.89 -2.53
CA TRP A 106 18.44 -1.77 -2.78
C TRP A 106 18.63 -0.89 -1.55
N ILE A 107 17.54 -0.55 -0.86
CA ILE A 107 17.59 0.25 0.39
C ILE A 107 18.51 -0.43 1.40
N CYS A 108 18.36 -1.75 1.57
CA CYS A 108 19.18 -2.54 2.49
C CYS A 108 20.68 -2.51 2.13
N GLU A 109 21.00 -2.47 0.84
CA GLU A 109 22.37 -2.34 0.35
C GLU A 109 22.91 -0.93 0.62
N VAL A 110 22.15 0.11 0.27
CA VAL A 110 22.50 1.51 0.51
C VAL A 110 22.73 1.80 1.99
N GLU A 111 21.83 1.36 2.87
CA GLU A 111 21.95 1.52 4.33
C GLU A 111 23.15 0.77 4.90
N SER A 112 23.50 -0.39 4.31
CA SER A 112 24.68 -1.13 4.75
C SER A 112 26.00 -0.43 4.39
N ARG A 113 26.00 0.38 3.31
CA ARG A 113 27.17 1.15 2.84
C ARG A 113 27.27 2.51 3.51
N ASN A 114 26.14 3.21 3.64
CA ASN A 114 26.07 4.58 4.15
C ASN A 114 25.49 4.59 5.56
N LYS A 115 26.33 4.88 6.57
CA LYS A 115 25.89 5.09 7.97
C LYS A 115 24.97 6.30 8.19
N THR A 116 24.56 6.99 7.12
CA THR A 116 23.60 8.11 7.12
C THR A 116 22.30 7.64 6.47
N SER A 117 21.31 7.38 7.32
CA SER A 117 20.12 6.54 7.10
C SER A 117 18.99 7.14 6.23
N ASN A 118 19.11 8.34 5.67
CA ASN A 118 17.91 9.10 5.25
C ASN A 118 17.89 9.57 3.78
N LEU A 119 18.75 9.04 2.89
CA LEU A 119 18.79 9.52 1.50
C LEU A 119 17.49 9.18 0.73
N HIS A 120 16.90 8.02 1.01
CA HIS A 120 15.69 7.54 0.35
C HIS A 120 14.38 8.09 0.95
N GLU A 121 14.40 8.62 2.19
CA GLU A 121 13.21 9.19 2.85
C GLU A 121 12.65 10.43 2.14
N LYS A 122 13.50 11.13 1.37
CA LYS A 122 13.13 12.34 0.62
C LYS A 122 12.98 12.10 -0.88
N ALA A 123 13.35 10.91 -1.36
CA ALA A 123 13.27 10.58 -2.77
C ALA A 123 11.81 10.30 -3.17
N PRO A 124 11.38 10.68 -4.38
CA PRO A 124 10.08 10.27 -4.91
C PRO A 124 9.97 8.74 -4.97
N PHE A 125 8.76 8.21 -4.71
CA PHE A 125 8.50 6.76 -4.77
C PHE A 125 8.94 6.13 -6.10
N SER A 126 8.70 6.81 -7.22
CA SER A 126 9.09 6.34 -8.55
C SER A 126 10.60 6.16 -8.73
N GLU A 127 11.40 7.02 -8.08
CA GLU A 127 12.87 6.94 -8.12
C GLU A 127 13.34 5.70 -7.35
N VAL A 128 12.87 5.55 -6.11
CA VAL A 128 13.19 4.38 -5.27
C VAL A 128 12.76 3.07 -5.92
N LEU A 129 11.59 3.06 -6.57
CA LEU A 129 11.09 1.90 -7.30
C LEU A 129 11.98 1.54 -8.49
N ASN A 130 12.44 2.53 -9.26
CA ASN A 130 13.33 2.30 -10.40
C ASN A 130 14.69 1.77 -9.95
N GLU A 131 15.28 2.38 -8.92
CA GLU A 131 16.54 1.92 -8.31
C GLU A 131 16.44 0.48 -7.80
N GLN A 132 15.32 0.13 -7.14
CA GLN A 132 15.06 -1.24 -6.70
C GLN A 132 14.97 -2.21 -7.89
N ARG A 133 14.29 -1.84 -8.96
CA ARG A 133 14.16 -2.68 -10.17
C ARG A 133 15.50 -2.87 -10.86
N GLU A 134 16.25 -1.81 -11.07
CA GLU A 134 17.58 -1.85 -11.68
C GLU A 134 18.53 -2.73 -10.86
N HIS A 135 18.62 -2.50 -9.56
CA HIS A 135 19.46 -3.30 -8.67
C HIS A 135 19.06 -4.78 -8.64
N SER A 136 17.76 -5.08 -8.65
CA SER A 136 17.27 -6.47 -8.70
C SER A 136 17.62 -7.16 -10.01
N ALA A 137 17.48 -6.47 -11.14
CA ALA A 137 17.81 -6.99 -12.46
C ALA A 137 19.30 -7.24 -12.61
N GLU A 138 20.16 -6.30 -12.18
CA GLU A 138 21.61 -6.48 -12.14
C GLU A 138 22.01 -7.70 -11.29
N THR A 139 21.41 -7.82 -10.11
CA THR A 139 21.68 -8.94 -9.20
C THR A 139 21.30 -10.29 -9.82
N ILE A 140 20.12 -10.36 -10.46
CA ILE A 140 19.66 -11.57 -11.15
C ILE A 140 20.55 -11.90 -12.35
N ASN A 141 20.89 -10.90 -13.18
CA ASN A 141 21.76 -11.08 -14.34
C ASN A 141 23.13 -11.59 -13.92
N ARG A 142 23.70 -11.04 -12.84
CA ARG A 142 24.97 -11.51 -12.29
C ARG A 142 24.93 -12.97 -11.85
N LEU A 143 23.85 -13.41 -11.22
CA LEU A 143 23.65 -14.82 -10.86
C LEU A 143 23.49 -15.70 -12.08
N HIS A 144 22.70 -15.25 -13.07
CA HIS A 144 22.49 -15.96 -14.32
C HIS A 144 23.83 -16.20 -15.03
N GLU A 145 24.61 -15.15 -15.30
CA GLU A 145 25.92 -15.25 -15.96
C GLU A 145 26.87 -16.25 -15.29
N TYR A 146 26.84 -16.32 -13.96
CA TYR A 146 27.70 -17.22 -13.20
C TYR A 146 27.17 -18.66 -13.16
N LEU A 147 25.87 -18.86 -12.91
CA LEU A 147 25.28 -20.19 -12.67
C LEU A 147 24.87 -20.90 -13.96
N GLU A 148 24.43 -20.18 -14.98
CA GLU A 148 23.98 -20.74 -16.27
C GLU A 148 24.98 -21.74 -16.89
N PRO A 149 26.29 -21.42 -17.05
CA PRO A 149 27.25 -22.38 -17.61
C PRO A 149 27.48 -23.60 -16.69
N ILE A 150 27.34 -23.45 -15.38
CA ILE A 150 27.50 -24.54 -14.41
C ILE A 150 26.32 -25.50 -14.49
N LEU A 151 25.12 -24.96 -14.62
CA LEU A 151 23.88 -25.73 -14.70
C LEU A 151 23.77 -26.49 -16.02
N LYS A 152 24.14 -25.85 -17.14
CA LYS A 152 24.23 -26.51 -18.45
C LYS A 152 25.19 -27.70 -18.44
N LYS A 153 26.35 -27.57 -17.80
CA LYS A 153 27.30 -28.71 -17.62
C LYS A 153 26.70 -29.85 -16.78
N SER A 154 25.77 -29.52 -15.89
CA SER A 154 25.09 -30.47 -15.01
C SER A 154 23.80 -31.05 -15.62
N GLY A 155 23.46 -30.67 -16.87
CA GLY A 155 22.24 -31.11 -17.56
C GLY A 155 20.95 -30.49 -17.02
N ILE A 156 21.03 -29.36 -16.29
CA ILE A 156 19.88 -28.65 -15.73
C ILE A 156 19.62 -27.40 -16.57
N GLU A 157 18.42 -27.29 -17.14
CA GLU A 157 17.97 -26.10 -17.87
C GLU A 157 17.16 -25.17 -16.95
N ILE A 158 17.54 -23.89 -16.90
CA ILE A 158 16.68 -22.86 -16.30
C ILE A 158 15.76 -22.35 -17.39
N ASN A 159 14.48 -22.74 -17.34
CA ASN A 159 13.46 -21.97 -18.03
C ASN A 159 13.42 -20.58 -17.38
N SER A 160 13.89 -19.58 -18.11
CA SER A 160 13.94 -18.16 -17.70
C SER A 160 12.57 -17.50 -17.69
N THR A 161 11.50 -18.24 -18.01
CA THR A 161 10.14 -17.71 -18.10
C THR A 161 9.51 -17.64 -16.71
N LEU A 162 9.53 -16.43 -16.15
CA LEU A 162 8.39 -15.84 -15.46
C LEU A 162 7.95 -14.64 -16.28
#